data_AF-A0A4Q2U875-F1
#
_entry.id   AF-A0A4Q2U875-F1
#
_cell.length_a   1.000
_cell.length_b   1.000
_cell.length_c   1.000
_cell.angle_alpha   90.00
_cell.angle_beta   90.00
_cell.angle_gamma   90.00
#
_symmetry.space_group_name_H-M   'P 1'
#
loop_
_entity.id
_entity.type
_entity.pdbx_description
1 polymer ?
#
loop_
_entity_poly.entity_id
_entity_poly.type
_entity_poly.pdbx_seq_one_letter_code
_entity_poly.pdbx_strand_id
1 'polypeptide(L)'
;MSSTSTPAQDMRAAGLEWAEYVLWSRMQAEAGQKLGTIIARKEVERRAGRGTFCWGVGNAPSTLISALTRTRAEVPVVFSIMKGRPRAVDLAPARTVVWRRFIDSDGVERDLPSSAVVTSRGDGGCGPKQSHYALMCSSTRPLELTYGTPFDVSAHRNAGGSGAPVGASQVTALLRRVEARGESVGYEVNLRATLTSGYWVRLTDPADIDTDLSAALAEAAVLDVAGWLDLARRFRGLPSRVPASGDLLLI
;
A
#
# COMPACT_ATOMS: atom_id res chain seq x y z
N MET A 1 9.15 -5.49 39.29
CA MET A 1 8.04 -6.36 38.86
C MET A 1 7.55 -5.82 37.53
N SER A 2 8.03 -6.36 36.41
CA SER A 2 7.61 -5.92 35.07
C SER A 2 6.23 -6.51 34.79
N SER A 3 5.21 -5.66 34.84
CA SER A 3 3.87 -5.99 34.39
C SER A 3 3.88 -6.09 32.86
N THR A 4 3.94 -7.31 32.34
CA THR A 4 3.64 -7.58 30.93
C THR A 4 2.16 -7.29 30.70
N SER A 5 1.86 -6.22 29.97
CA SER A 5 0.51 -5.97 29.49
C SER A 5 0.03 -7.15 28.64
N THR A 6 -1.23 -7.53 28.80
CA THR A 6 -1.83 -8.57 27.97
C THR A 6 -2.11 -8.01 26.57
N PRO A 7 -2.02 -8.82 25.49
CA PRO A 7 -2.31 -8.36 24.13
C PRO A 7 -3.66 -7.64 23.99
N ALA A 8 -4.66 -8.00 24.81
CA ALA A 8 -5.97 -7.35 24.84
C ALA A 8 -5.97 -5.93 25.43
N GLN A 9 -5.06 -5.63 26.38
CA GLN A 9 -4.94 -4.30 26.99
C GLN A 9 -4.19 -3.32 26.08
N ASP A 10 -3.16 -3.79 25.38
CA ASP A 10 -2.45 -2.99 24.37
C ASP A 10 -3.37 -2.62 23.18
N MET A 11 -4.35 -3.48 22.88
CA MET A 11 -5.38 -3.22 21.87
C MET A 11 -6.37 -2.11 22.27
N ARG A 12 -6.79 -2.07 23.55
CA ARG A 12 -7.68 -1.02 24.06
C ARG A 12 -6.99 0.33 24.17
N ALA A 13 -5.73 0.35 24.60
CA ALA A 13 -4.92 1.58 24.69
C ALA A 13 -4.59 2.19 23.31
N ALA A 14 -4.64 1.39 22.24
CA ALA A 14 -4.44 1.82 20.85
C ALA A 14 -5.75 2.20 20.11
N GLY A 15 -6.89 2.30 20.80
CA GLY A 15 -8.17 2.69 20.19
C GLY A 15 -8.84 1.60 19.34
N LEU A 16 -8.44 0.33 19.47
CA LEU A 16 -8.97 -0.78 18.67
C LEU A 16 -10.01 -1.57 19.45
N GLU A 17 -11.15 -0.95 19.74
CA GLU A 17 -12.42 -1.68 19.87
C GLU A 17 -13.27 -1.39 18.63
N TRP A 18 -13.09 -2.24 17.62
CA TRP A 18 -13.97 -2.41 16.46
C TRP A 18 -14.20 -1.16 15.59
N ALA A 19 -13.19 -0.79 14.80
CA ALA A 19 -13.55 -0.32 13.47
C ALA A 19 -14.33 -1.46 12.80
N GLU A 20 -15.60 -1.23 12.45
CA GLU A 20 -16.44 -2.19 11.70
C GLU A 20 -15.69 -2.73 10.47
N TYR A 21 -14.80 -1.90 9.94
CA TYR A 21 -13.94 -2.19 8.80
C TYR A 21 -12.47 -2.22 9.17
N VAL A 22 -11.74 -3.17 8.57
CA VAL A 22 -10.28 -3.21 8.54
C VAL A 22 -9.83 -3.33 7.09
N LEU A 23 -8.86 -2.53 6.68
CA LEU A 23 -8.19 -2.77 5.41
C LEU A 23 -7.06 -3.77 5.64
N TRP A 24 -7.13 -4.90 4.96
CA TRP A 24 -6.09 -5.92 5.02
C TRP A 24 -5.30 -5.94 3.71
N SER A 25 -3.97 -5.96 3.79
CA SER A 25 -3.09 -6.08 2.64
C SER A 25 -1.95 -7.06 2.89
N ARG A 26 -1.66 -7.92 1.91
CA ARG A 26 -0.52 -8.83 1.95
C ARG A 26 0.70 -8.18 1.31
N MET A 27 1.84 -8.30 1.97
CA MET A 27 3.10 -7.70 1.57
C MET A 27 4.12 -8.75 1.16
N GLN A 28 4.94 -8.40 0.18
CA GLN A 28 6.06 -9.20 -0.29
C GLN A 28 7.10 -8.28 -0.97
N ALA A 29 8.17 -8.87 -1.51
CA ALA A 29 9.05 -8.18 -2.45
C ALA A 29 8.26 -7.71 -3.68
N GLU A 30 8.56 -6.50 -4.15
CA GLU A 30 7.91 -5.88 -5.30
C GLU A 30 8.88 -4.93 -6.01
N ALA A 31 8.76 -4.86 -7.34
CA ALA A 31 9.54 -3.94 -8.18
C ALA A 31 11.06 -4.05 -7.96
N GLY A 32 11.56 -5.27 -7.75
CA GLY A 32 12.99 -5.54 -7.52
C GLY A 32 13.47 -5.32 -6.10
N GLN A 33 12.61 -4.85 -5.18
CA GLN A 33 12.98 -4.57 -3.80
C GLN A 33 12.54 -5.70 -2.86
N LYS A 34 13.44 -6.12 -1.96
CA LYS A 34 13.11 -7.03 -0.85
C LYS A 34 12.15 -6.33 0.11
N LEU A 35 11.29 -7.09 0.79
CA LEU A 35 10.31 -6.53 1.73
C LEU A 35 10.96 -5.64 2.81
N GLY A 36 12.08 -6.07 3.41
CA GLY A 36 12.78 -5.25 4.41
C GLY A 36 13.25 -3.89 3.88
N THR A 37 13.75 -3.85 2.63
CA THR A 37 14.12 -2.61 1.93
C THR A 37 12.92 -1.71 1.72
N ILE A 38 11.78 -2.28 1.30
CA ILE A 38 10.53 -1.53 1.12
C ILE A 38 10.10 -0.90 2.45
N ILE A 39 10.10 -1.65 3.55
CA ILE A 39 9.70 -1.15 4.87
C ILE A 39 10.62 -0.02 5.34
N ALA A 40 11.94 -0.21 5.25
CA ALA A 40 12.91 0.79 5.67
C ALA A 40 12.77 2.10 4.86
N ARG A 41 12.59 1.99 3.54
CA ARG A 41 12.29 3.14 2.68
C ARG A 41 10.97 3.82 3.05
N LYS A 42 9.92 3.05 3.32
CA LYS A 42 8.62 3.60 3.71
C LYS A 42 8.67 4.30 5.06
N GLU A 43 9.57 3.91 5.95
CA GLU A 43 9.82 4.68 7.18
C GLU A 43 10.47 6.05 6.90
N VAL A 44 11.40 6.13 5.93
CA VAL A 44 11.94 7.43 5.48
C VAL A 44 10.83 8.29 4.87
N GLU A 45 10.00 7.69 4.00
CA GLU A 45 8.83 8.33 3.40
C GLU A 45 7.86 8.86 4.46
N ARG A 46 7.55 8.05 5.48
CA ARG A 46 6.71 8.41 6.62
C ARG A 46 7.26 9.61 7.37
N ARG A 47 8.57 9.61 7.68
CA ARG A 47 9.23 10.73 8.38
C ARG A 47 9.16 12.02 7.56
N ALA A 48 9.47 11.95 6.26
CA ALA A 48 9.37 13.10 5.36
C ALA A 48 7.92 13.58 5.13
N GLY A 49 6.96 12.65 5.16
CA GLY A 49 5.52 12.91 5.04
C GLY A 49 4.82 13.26 6.36
N ARG A 50 5.57 13.59 7.42
CA ARG A 50 5.05 13.94 8.75
C ARG A 50 4.07 12.89 9.32
N GLY A 51 4.39 11.62 9.13
CA GLY A 51 3.56 10.49 9.54
C GLY A 51 2.83 9.79 8.40
N THR A 52 2.84 10.33 7.17
CA THR A 52 2.11 9.75 6.02
C THR A 52 3.02 9.05 5.02
N PHE A 53 2.53 7.95 4.44
CA PHE A 53 3.21 7.17 3.40
C PHE A 53 2.19 6.51 2.46
N CYS A 54 2.60 6.19 1.24
CA CYS A 54 1.78 5.52 0.25
C CYS A 54 2.24 4.08 0.04
N TRP A 55 1.32 3.12 0.03
CA TRP A 55 1.60 1.72 -0.23
C TRP A 55 0.98 1.27 -1.55
N GLY A 56 1.79 0.86 -2.53
CA GLY A 56 1.31 0.39 -3.83
C GLY A 56 0.53 -0.92 -3.71
N VAL A 57 -0.58 -1.05 -4.45
CA VAL A 57 -1.41 -2.27 -4.47
C VAL A 57 -1.93 -2.56 -5.89
N GLY A 58 -2.05 -3.85 -6.19
CA GLY A 58 -2.37 -4.32 -7.54
C GLY A 58 -3.84 -4.27 -7.95
N ASN A 59 -4.77 -4.06 -7.02
CA ASN A 59 -6.20 -4.13 -7.29
C ASN A 59 -6.94 -2.82 -6.99
N ALA A 60 -8.07 -2.66 -7.68
CA ALA A 60 -8.92 -1.48 -7.57
C ALA A 60 -9.57 -1.35 -6.18
N PRO A 61 -9.93 -0.12 -5.77
CA PRO A 61 -10.57 0.14 -4.50
C PRO A 61 -11.90 -0.60 -4.36
N SER A 62 -12.24 -0.96 -3.12
CA SER A 62 -13.62 -1.33 -2.80
C SER A 62 -14.55 -0.14 -3.07
N THR A 63 -15.75 -0.40 -3.57
CA THR A 63 -16.79 0.63 -3.80
C THR A 63 -17.16 1.39 -2.53
N LEU A 64 -16.94 0.79 -1.34
CA LEU A 64 -17.17 1.45 -0.06
C LEU A 64 -16.10 2.46 0.34
N ILE A 65 -14.92 2.45 -0.28
CA ILE A 65 -13.84 3.38 0.07
C ILE A 65 -14.29 4.82 -0.10
N SER A 66 -14.96 5.17 -1.20
CA SER A 66 -15.41 6.55 -1.43
C SER A 66 -16.39 7.01 -0.35
N ALA A 67 -17.24 6.12 0.18
CA ALA A 67 -18.14 6.44 1.28
C ALA A 67 -17.37 6.68 2.59
N LEU A 68 -16.41 5.80 2.92
CA LEU A 68 -15.57 5.92 4.11
C LEU A 68 -14.68 7.18 4.07
N THR A 69 -14.18 7.54 2.89
CA THR A 69 -13.41 8.78 2.69
C THR A 69 -14.26 10.02 2.97
N ARG A 70 -15.51 10.05 2.48
CA ARG A 70 -16.43 11.19 2.70
C ARG A 70 -16.80 11.38 4.17
N THR A 71 -16.96 10.28 4.92
CA THR A 71 -17.24 10.33 6.36
C THR A 71 -15.99 10.54 7.21
N ARG A 72 -14.80 10.55 6.59
CA ARG A 72 -13.49 10.62 7.28
C ARG A 72 -13.35 9.55 8.37
N ALA A 73 -13.91 8.36 8.12
CA ALA A 73 -13.83 7.25 9.06
C ALA A 73 -12.38 6.77 9.19
N GLU A 74 -11.85 6.68 10.41
CA GLU A 74 -10.54 6.07 10.61
C GLU A 74 -10.61 4.57 10.35
N VAL A 75 -9.93 4.11 9.30
CA VAL A 75 -9.90 2.69 8.93
C VAL A 75 -8.51 2.13 9.25
N PRO A 76 -8.39 1.20 10.21
CA PRO A 76 -7.13 0.56 10.50
C PRO A 76 -6.67 -0.27 9.30
N VAL A 77 -5.38 -0.23 9.02
CA VAL A 77 -4.71 -1.04 8.01
C VAL A 77 -3.85 -2.09 8.70
N VAL A 78 -4.11 -3.35 8.36
CA VAL A 78 -3.30 -4.50 8.76
C VAL A 78 -2.55 -5.00 7.54
N PHE A 79 -1.23 -5.04 7.67
CA PHE A 79 -0.38 -5.67 6.69
C PHE A 79 0.14 -7.01 7.18
N SER A 80 0.08 -8.03 6.33
CA SER A 80 0.56 -9.39 6.61
C SER A 80 1.58 -9.83 5.58
N ILE A 81 2.59 -10.59 5.97
CA ILE A 81 3.56 -11.16 5.03
C ILE A 81 2.90 -12.28 4.22
N MET A 82 3.13 -12.31 2.91
CA MET A 82 2.70 -13.43 2.06
C MET A 82 3.41 -14.74 2.45
N LYS A 83 2.67 -15.84 2.54
CA LYS A 83 3.23 -17.17 2.86
C LYS A 83 4.09 -17.77 1.75
N GLY A 84 3.75 -17.47 0.49
CA GLY A 84 4.45 -17.99 -0.68
C GLY A 84 5.77 -17.26 -0.92
N ARG A 85 6.64 -17.82 -1.77
CA ARG A 85 7.83 -17.12 -2.25
C ARG A 85 7.45 -16.02 -3.26
N PRO A 86 8.21 -14.91 -3.34
CA PRO A 86 7.96 -13.89 -4.33
C PRO A 86 8.12 -14.49 -5.74
N ARG A 87 7.35 -14.00 -6.70
CA ARG A 87 7.53 -14.43 -8.10
C ARG A 87 8.82 -13.81 -8.63
N ALA A 88 9.49 -14.50 -9.57
CA ALA A 88 10.71 -14.00 -10.19
C ALA A 88 10.51 -12.60 -10.81
N VAL A 89 9.35 -12.36 -11.43
CA VAL A 89 9.00 -11.06 -12.01
C VAL A 89 8.87 -9.93 -10.99
N ASP A 90 8.59 -10.24 -9.72
CA ASP A 90 8.53 -9.24 -8.65
C ASP A 90 9.92 -8.94 -8.07
N LEU A 91 10.86 -9.89 -8.18
CA LEU A 91 12.27 -9.76 -7.75
C LEU A 91 13.19 -9.17 -8.83
N ALA A 92 12.89 -9.39 -10.10
CA ALA A 92 13.66 -8.92 -11.23
C ALA A 92 12.71 -8.50 -12.37
N PRO A 93 11.97 -7.39 -12.20
CA PRO A 93 11.10 -6.89 -13.25
C PRO A 93 11.92 -6.41 -14.45
N ALA A 94 11.44 -6.69 -15.67
CA ALA A 94 12.07 -6.16 -16.88
C ALA A 94 12.04 -4.63 -16.94
N ARG A 95 10.99 -4.03 -16.35
CA ARG A 95 10.83 -2.58 -16.24
C ARG A 95 10.14 -2.24 -14.93
N THR A 96 10.57 -1.15 -14.31
CA THR A 96 9.92 -0.56 -13.15
C THR A 96 9.45 0.84 -13.51
N VAL A 97 8.28 1.21 -13.02
CA VAL A 97 7.71 2.56 -13.17
C VAL A 97 7.51 3.19 -11.82
N VAL A 98 7.60 4.51 -11.78
CA VAL A 98 7.10 5.35 -10.69
C VAL A 98 5.79 5.99 -11.11
N TRP A 99 4.85 6.06 -10.17
CA TRP A 99 3.57 6.74 -10.35
C TRP A 99 3.67 8.14 -9.75
N ARG A 100 3.14 9.14 -10.45
CA ARG A 100 3.33 10.55 -10.08
C ARG A 100 2.03 11.26 -9.72
N ARG A 101 0.91 10.77 -10.23
CA ARG A 101 -0.42 11.35 -10.05
C ARG A 101 -1.39 10.30 -9.53
N PHE A 102 -2.50 10.77 -8.97
CA PHE A 102 -3.60 9.92 -8.54
C PHE A 102 -4.95 10.59 -8.80
N ILE A 103 -6.00 9.78 -8.91
CA ILE A 103 -7.38 10.26 -8.95
C ILE A 103 -7.95 10.25 -7.53
N ASP A 104 -8.40 11.41 -7.06
CA ASP A 104 -9.01 11.57 -5.74
C ASP A 104 -10.46 11.06 -5.67
N SER A 105 -11.12 11.24 -4.51
CA SER A 105 -12.50 10.82 -4.30
C SER A 105 -13.53 11.60 -5.13
N ASP A 106 -13.15 12.76 -5.66
CA ASP A 106 -13.99 13.62 -6.49
C ASP A 106 -13.75 13.37 -7.99
N GLY A 107 -12.89 12.40 -8.33
CA GLY A 107 -12.53 12.07 -9.70
C GLY A 107 -11.49 13.01 -10.32
N VAL A 108 -10.90 13.91 -9.53
CA VAL A 108 -9.92 14.88 -9.98
C VAL A 108 -8.52 14.29 -9.90
N GLU A 109 -7.75 14.45 -10.97
CA GLU A 109 -6.34 14.05 -10.96
C GLU A 109 -5.49 15.07 -10.18
N ARG A 110 -4.69 14.56 -9.24
CA ARG A 110 -3.80 15.35 -8.38
C ARG A 110 -2.40 14.76 -8.35
N ASP A 111 -1.42 15.61 -8.05
CA ASP A 111 -0.07 15.17 -7.74
C ASP A 111 -0.04 14.36 -6.45
N LEU A 112 0.79 13.31 -6.39
CA LEU A 112 1.04 12.61 -5.14
C LEU A 112 1.68 13.53 -4.07
N PRO A 113 1.41 13.31 -2.76
CA PRO A 113 2.02 14.08 -1.67
C PRO A 113 3.54 14.17 -1.82
N SER A 114 4.16 15.32 -1.54
CA SER A 114 5.58 15.64 -1.90
C SER A 114 6.61 14.57 -1.53
N SER A 115 6.41 13.87 -0.42
CA SER A 115 7.26 12.78 0.06
C SER A 115 6.97 11.42 -0.58
N ALA A 116 5.81 11.20 -1.19
CA ALA A 116 5.39 9.88 -1.64
C ALA A 116 6.14 9.41 -2.89
N VAL A 117 6.65 8.18 -2.85
CA VAL A 117 7.22 7.46 -4.00
C VAL A 117 6.60 6.07 -4.10
N VAL A 118 5.73 5.90 -5.10
CA VAL A 118 5.06 4.62 -5.37
C VAL A 118 5.61 4.03 -6.66
N THR A 119 6.20 2.84 -6.57
CA THR A 119 6.77 2.12 -7.70
C THR A 119 6.05 0.82 -7.92
N SER A 120 5.97 0.37 -9.17
CA SER A 120 5.47 -0.96 -9.52
C SER A 120 6.21 -1.52 -10.71
N ARG A 121 5.97 -2.80 -11.01
CA ARG A 121 6.32 -3.37 -12.33
C ARG A 121 5.70 -2.53 -13.44
N GLY A 122 6.44 -2.29 -14.51
CA GLY A 122 6.00 -1.53 -15.68
C GLY A 122 5.10 -2.31 -16.62
N ASP A 123 5.17 -3.64 -16.58
CA ASP A 123 4.39 -4.53 -17.45
C ASP A 123 3.37 -5.37 -16.67
N GLY A 124 2.21 -5.56 -17.28
CA GLY A 124 1.13 -6.44 -16.84
C GLY A 124 0.97 -7.65 -17.77
N GLY A 125 -0.11 -8.42 -17.59
CA GLY A 125 -0.37 -9.60 -18.42
C GLY A 125 -0.67 -9.31 -19.90
N CYS A 126 -1.05 -8.07 -20.23
CA CYS A 126 -1.45 -7.64 -21.58
C CYS A 126 -0.67 -6.40 -22.07
N GLY A 127 0.58 -6.23 -21.62
CA GLY A 127 1.43 -5.10 -22.03
C GLY A 127 1.64 -4.05 -20.92
N PRO A 128 2.00 -2.80 -21.27
CA PRO A 128 2.34 -1.76 -20.30
C PRO A 128 1.19 -1.48 -19.34
N LYS A 129 1.47 -1.44 -18.03
CA LYS A 129 0.48 -1.09 -17.03
C LYS A 129 0.07 0.38 -17.18
N GLN A 130 -1.21 0.61 -17.47
CA GLN A 130 -1.80 1.94 -17.56
C GLN A 130 -2.39 2.44 -16.23
N SER A 131 -2.64 1.53 -15.29
CA SER A 131 -3.12 1.89 -13.96
C SER A 131 -2.52 0.99 -12.88
N HIS A 132 -2.36 1.58 -11.71
CA HIS A 132 -2.03 0.92 -10.46
C HIS A 132 -2.79 1.62 -9.34
N TYR A 133 -2.64 1.17 -8.11
CA TYR A 133 -3.38 1.72 -6.99
C TYR A 133 -2.46 1.94 -5.81
N ALA A 134 -2.82 2.85 -4.92
CA ALA A 134 -2.12 3.04 -3.67
C ALA A 134 -3.09 3.16 -2.51
N LEU A 135 -2.65 2.68 -1.36
CA LEU A 135 -3.20 3.00 -0.06
C LEU A 135 -2.48 4.24 0.45
N MET A 136 -3.21 5.26 0.83
CA MET A 136 -2.67 6.42 1.52
C MET A 136 -2.78 6.17 3.03
N CYS A 137 -1.64 5.97 3.66
CA CYS A 137 -1.53 5.50 5.04
C CYS A 137 -0.90 6.56 5.93
N SER A 138 -1.20 6.48 7.21
CA SER A 138 -0.56 7.25 8.27
C SER A 138 -0.15 6.35 9.43
N SER A 139 0.96 6.68 10.08
CA SER A 139 1.40 6.04 11.32
C SER A 139 2.15 7.05 12.19
N THR A 140 1.77 7.10 13.47
CA THR A 140 2.49 7.84 14.50
C THR A 140 3.71 7.09 15.02
N ARG A 141 3.80 5.77 14.75
CA ARG A 141 4.91 4.90 15.14
C ARG A 141 5.85 4.61 13.97
N PRO A 142 7.13 4.31 14.22
CA PRO A 142 8.04 3.81 13.19
C PRO A 142 7.46 2.59 12.46
N LEU A 143 7.68 2.50 11.15
CA LEU A 143 7.31 1.33 10.36
C LEU A 143 8.36 0.24 10.56
N GLU A 144 8.02 -0.77 11.34
CA GLU A 144 8.87 -1.92 11.64
C GLU A 144 8.06 -3.21 11.49
N LEU A 145 8.72 -4.28 11.06
CA LEU A 145 8.08 -5.60 10.97
C LEU A 145 7.99 -6.23 12.36
N THR A 146 6.76 -6.52 12.78
CA THR A 146 6.47 -7.25 14.02
C THR A 146 6.03 -8.68 13.72
N TYR A 147 6.20 -9.59 14.69
CA TYR A 147 5.86 -11.01 14.55
C TYR A 147 5.09 -11.52 15.77
N GLY A 148 4.38 -12.64 15.61
CA GLY A 148 3.73 -13.35 16.71
C GLY A 148 2.35 -12.82 17.13
N THR A 149 1.83 -11.78 16.46
CA THR A 149 0.43 -11.35 16.64
C THR A 149 -0.44 -11.96 15.54
N PRO A 150 -1.33 -12.91 15.84
CA PRO A 150 -2.16 -13.56 14.81
C PRO A 150 -3.21 -12.60 14.23
N PHE A 151 -3.52 -12.78 12.96
CA PHE A 151 -4.61 -12.15 12.24
C PHE A 151 -5.52 -13.23 11.63
N ASP A 152 -6.68 -13.43 12.24
CA ASP A 152 -7.69 -14.36 11.76
C ASP A 152 -8.53 -13.73 10.64
N VAL A 153 -8.16 -14.05 9.39
CA VAL A 153 -8.90 -13.61 8.20
C VAL A 153 -10.30 -14.25 8.14
N SER A 154 -10.52 -15.41 8.77
CA SER A 154 -11.81 -16.11 8.74
C SER A 154 -12.90 -15.42 9.58
N ALA A 155 -12.49 -14.62 10.57
CA ALA A 155 -13.35 -13.70 11.32
C ALA A 155 -13.79 -12.46 10.52
N HIS A 156 -13.51 -12.42 9.21
CA HIS A 156 -13.79 -11.30 8.34
C HIS A 156 -14.44 -11.74 7.03
N ARG A 157 -15.16 -10.80 6.41
CA ARG A 157 -15.72 -10.91 5.05
C ARG A 157 -15.38 -9.70 4.23
N ASN A 158 -15.41 -9.83 2.90
CA ASN A 158 -15.27 -8.66 2.03
C ASN A 158 -16.37 -7.64 2.35
N ALA A 159 -15.99 -6.39 2.58
CA ALA A 159 -16.93 -5.32 2.93
C ALA A 159 -17.82 -4.92 1.74
N GLY A 160 -17.28 -5.00 0.51
CA GLY A 160 -18.02 -4.71 -0.72
C GLY A 160 -18.71 -5.96 -1.30
N GLY A 161 -19.75 -5.74 -2.11
CA GLY A 161 -20.47 -6.81 -2.82
C GLY A 161 -21.37 -7.63 -1.89
N SER A 162 -21.38 -8.95 -2.08
CA SER A 162 -22.25 -9.90 -1.36
C SER A 162 -21.75 -10.31 0.04
N GLY A 163 -20.66 -9.74 0.54
CA GLY A 163 -20.07 -10.17 1.81
C GLY A 163 -19.33 -11.52 1.72
N ALA A 164 -18.80 -11.86 0.53
CA ALA A 164 -18.13 -13.14 0.29
C ALA A 164 -16.88 -13.34 1.18
N PRO A 165 -16.51 -14.60 1.49
CA PRO A 165 -15.25 -14.91 2.15
C PRO A 165 -14.04 -14.33 1.42
N VAL A 166 -12.96 -14.10 2.16
CA VAL A 166 -11.71 -13.60 1.59
C VAL A 166 -11.06 -14.69 0.75
N GLY A 167 -10.94 -14.44 -0.55
CA GLY A 167 -10.34 -15.38 -1.51
C GLY A 167 -8.84 -15.54 -1.31
N ALA A 168 -8.32 -16.74 -1.58
CA ALA A 168 -6.90 -17.07 -1.41
C ALA A 168 -5.95 -16.18 -2.24
N SER A 169 -6.41 -15.65 -3.38
CA SER A 169 -5.67 -14.76 -4.27
C SER A 169 -5.82 -13.27 -3.94
N GLN A 170 -6.70 -12.87 -3.02
CA GLN A 170 -6.92 -11.46 -2.68
C GLN A 170 -5.73 -10.88 -1.91
N VAL A 171 -5.00 -9.95 -2.52
CA VAL A 171 -3.81 -9.34 -1.91
C VAL A 171 -4.21 -8.19 -1.00
N THR A 172 -5.12 -7.32 -1.44
CA THR A 172 -5.64 -6.20 -0.64
C THR A 172 -7.16 -6.21 -0.65
N ALA A 173 -7.78 -6.07 0.52
CA ALA A 173 -9.23 -6.07 0.66
C ALA A 173 -9.68 -5.17 1.81
N LEU A 174 -10.81 -4.48 1.62
CA LEU A 174 -11.55 -3.89 2.73
C LEU A 174 -12.44 -4.97 3.32
N LEU A 175 -12.28 -5.22 4.62
CA LEU A 175 -12.92 -6.31 5.31
C LEU A 175 -13.88 -5.77 6.37
N ARG A 176 -15.01 -6.44 6.53
CA ARG A 176 -15.96 -6.24 7.64
C ARG A 176 -15.82 -7.41 8.61
N ARG A 177 -15.78 -7.12 9.91
CA ARG A 177 -15.72 -8.16 10.93
C ARG A 177 -17.06 -8.91 11.03
N VAL A 178 -16.99 -10.23 11.21
CA VAL A 178 -18.15 -11.10 11.47
C VAL A 178 -17.90 -11.92 12.74
N GLU A 179 -18.97 -12.32 13.43
CA GLU A 179 -18.89 -12.97 14.76
C GLU A 179 -18.22 -14.36 14.74
N ALA A 180 -18.12 -14.99 13.55
CA ALA A 180 -17.57 -16.33 13.42
C ALA A 180 -16.05 -16.36 13.67
N ARG A 181 -15.63 -16.91 14.81
CA ARG A 181 -14.23 -17.28 15.07
C ARG A 181 -13.96 -18.64 14.41
N GLY A 182 -13.03 -18.68 13.46
CA GLY A 182 -12.46 -19.94 12.97
C GLY A 182 -11.11 -20.18 13.63
N GLU A 183 -10.70 -21.46 13.75
CA GLU A 183 -9.37 -21.86 14.25
C GLU A 183 -8.22 -21.57 13.26
N SER A 184 -8.48 -20.78 12.23
CA SER A 184 -7.54 -20.52 11.13
C SER A 184 -6.54 -19.42 11.53
N VAL A 185 -5.41 -19.82 12.11
CA VAL A 185 -4.24 -18.95 12.28
C VAL A 185 -3.54 -18.80 10.92
N GLY A 186 -4.18 -18.03 10.05
CA GLY A 186 -3.76 -17.86 8.67
C GLY A 186 -2.61 -16.88 8.54
N TYR A 187 -2.69 -15.69 9.14
CA TYR A 187 -1.70 -14.64 8.93
C TYR A 187 -1.30 -14.00 10.25
N GLU A 188 -0.29 -13.14 10.21
CA GLU A 188 0.10 -12.29 11.33
C GLU A 188 -0.15 -10.83 10.99
N VAL A 189 -0.30 -10.01 12.03
CA VAL A 189 -0.22 -8.56 11.92
C VAL A 189 1.26 -8.19 11.94
N ASN A 190 1.84 -7.96 10.76
CA ASN A 190 3.27 -7.67 10.61
C ASN A 190 3.57 -6.17 10.55
N LEU A 191 2.60 -5.35 10.12
CA LEU A 191 2.68 -3.89 10.18
C LEU A 191 1.28 -3.31 10.36
N ARG A 192 1.16 -2.20 11.10
CA ARG A 192 -0.10 -1.48 11.32
C ARG A 192 0.02 -0.02 10.85
N ALA A 193 -1.05 0.48 10.27
CA ALA A 193 -1.22 1.89 9.92
C ALA A 193 -2.71 2.27 9.96
N THR A 194 -3.04 3.49 9.59
CA THR A 194 -4.42 3.97 9.42
C THR A 194 -4.57 4.60 8.04
N LEU A 195 -5.66 4.32 7.34
CA LEU A 195 -5.95 5.02 6.08
C LEU A 195 -6.21 6.49 6.33
N THR A 196 -5.65 7.33 5.46
CA THR A 196 -5.83 8.78 5.48
C THR A 196 -5.99 9.30 4.05
N SER A 197 -6.38 10.57 3.91
CA SER A 197 -6.15 11.40 2.71
C SER A 197 -6.40 10.68 1.37
N GLY A 198 -7.66 10.40 1.00
CA GLY A 198 -8.00 9.70 -0.24
C GLY A 198 -8.04 8.16 -0.13
N TYR A 199 -7.51 7.59 0.95
CA TYR A 199 -7.66 6.20 1.40
C TYR A 199 -7.06 5.17 0.44
N TRP A 200 -7.75 4.87 -0.65
CA TRP A 200 -7.33 3.89 -1.65
C TRP A 200 -7.64 4.46 -3.03
N VAL A 201 -6.58 4.89 -3.72
CA VAL A 201 -6.68 5.73 -4.92
C VAL A 201 -6.16 5.00 -6.16
N ARG A 202 -6.65 5.40 -7.33
CA ARG A 202 -6.08 5.01 -8.62
C ARG A 202 -4.90 5.90 -8.94
N LEU A 203 -3.76 5.30 -9.23
CA LEU A 203 -2.55 5.97 -9.68
C LEU A 203 -2.56 6.12 -11.20
N THR A 204 -2.01 7.24 -11.66
CA THR A 204 -1.90 7.63 -13.06
C THR A 204 -0.51 8.21 -13.35
N ASP A 205 -0.26 8.51 -14.62
CA ASP A 205 1.00 9.13 -15.10
C ASP A 205 2.27 8.32 -14.73
N PRO A 206 2.38 7.06 -15.21
CA PRO A 206 3.56 6.24 -14.98
C PRO A 206 4.76 6.77 -15.77
N ALA A 207 5.92 6.85 -15.11
CA ALA A 207 7.21 7.15 -15.73
C ALA A 207 8.19 6.01 -15.47
N ASP A 208 8.97 5.63 -16.49
CA ASP A 208 9.98 4.58 -16.35
C ASP A 208 11.14 5.06 -15.49
N ILE A 209 11.61 4.22 -14.58
CA ILE A 209 12.80 4.51 -13.77
C ILE A 209 14.02 3.88 -14.44
N ASP A 210 15.10 4.65 -14.54
CA ASP A 210 16.39 4.13 -14.97
C ASP A 210 17.10 3.36 -13.84
N THR A 211 18.25 2.77 -14.19
CA THR A 211 19.05 1.99 -13.25
C THR A 211 19.59 2.84 -12.10
N ASP A 212 19.94 4.10 -12.36
CA ASP A 212 20.51 5.00 -11.36
C ASP A 212 19.49 5.38 -10.29
N LEU A 213 18.27 5.74 -10.69
CA LEU A 213 17.17 6.01 -9.78
C LEU A 213 16.70 4.74 -9.05
N SER A 214 16.73 3.59 -9.72
CA SER A 214 16.44 2.29 -9.08
C SER A 214 17.45 1.97 -7.98
N ALA A 215 18.74 2.17 -8.23
CA ALA A 215 19.81 2.00 -7.24
C ALA A 215 19.65 3.00 -6.07
N ALA A 216 19.41 4.28 -6.39
CA ALA A 216 19.17 5.31 -5.37
C ALA A 216 17.96 4.97 -4.48
N LEU A 217 16.90 4.39 -5.06
CA LEU A 217 15.72 3.95 -4.31
C LEU A 217 16.02 2.76 -3.39
N ALA A 218 16.88 1.84 -3.82
CA ALA A 218 17.28 0.68 -3.02
C ALA A 218 18.10 1.07 -1.78
N GLU A 219 18.88 2.15 -1.89
CA GLU A 219 19.70 2.70 -0.80
C GLU A 219 18.98 3.76 0.03
N ALA A 220 17.75 4.15 -0.35
CA ALA A 220 17.04 5.28 0.23
C ALA A 220 16.78 5.19 1.74
N ALA A 221 16.88 3.98 2.33
CA ALA A 221 16.71 3.74 3.76
C ALA A 221 17.67 4.56 4.64
N VAL A 222 18.86 4.90 4.13
CA VAL A 222 19.88 5.68 4.86
C VAL A 222 19.75 7.19 4.68
N LEU A 223 18.85 7.64 3.80
CA LEU A 223 18.64 9.06 3.55
C LEU A 223 17.98 9.74 4.76
N ASP A 224 18.35 10.99 4.97
CA ASP A 224 17.59 11.90 5.81
C ASP A 224 16.33 12.42 5.07
N VAL A 225 15.55 13.26 5.76
CA VAL A 225 14.32 13.83 5.20
C VAL A 225 14.61 14.67 3.96
N ALA A 226 15.69 15.45 3.95
CA ALA A 226 16.01 16.33 2.83
C ALA A 226 16.42 15.52 1.59
N GLY A 227 17.29 14.53 1.76
CA GLY A 227 17.72 13.62 0.69
C GLY A 227 16.56 12.81 0.12
N TRP A 228 15.64 12.34 0.97
CA TRP A 228 14.43 11.67 0.49
C TRP A 228 13.53 12.59 -0.34
N LEU A 229 13.29 13.82 0.13
CA LEU A 229 12.47 14.79 -0.61
C LEU A 229 13.11 15.18 -1.95
N ASP A 230 14.44 15.25 -2.03
CA ASP A 230 15.15 15.46 -3.29
C ASP A 230 14.98 14.28 -4.24
N LEU A 231 15.17 13.05 -3.75
CA LEU A 231 14.93 11.84 -4.53
C LEU A 231 13.48 11.78 -5.04
N ALA A 232 12.50 12.06 -4.19
CA ALA A 232 11.09 12.12 -4.58
C ALA A 232 10.81 13.20 -5.64
N ARG A 233 11.50 14.35 -5.58
CA ARG A 233 11.42 15.40 -6.59
C ARG A 233 11.98 14.95 -7.94
N ARG A 234 13.12 14.25 -7.93
CA ARG A 234 13.73 13.69 -9.15
C ARG A 234 12.77 12.73 -9.87
N PHE A 235 12.08 11.86 -9.12
CA PHE A 235 11.06 10.97 -9.70
C PHE A 235 9.89 11.74 -10.34
N ARG A 236 9.47 12.86 -9.75
CA ARG A 236 8.39 13.68 -10.33
C ARG A 236 8.80 14.35 -11.64
N GLY A 237 10.06 14.78 -11.71
CA GLY A 237 10.63 15.46 -12.87
C GLY A 237 10.93 14.56 -14.07
N LEU A 238 10.71 13.25 -13.97
CA LEU A 238 10.88 12.34 -15.10
C LEU A 238 9.96 12.73 -16.27
N PRO A 239 10.35 12.49 -17.52
CA PRO A 239 9.47 12.74 -18.66
C PRO A 239 8.23 11.83 -18.56
N SER A 240 7.04 12.39 -18.80
CA SER A 240 5.84 11.58 -18.96
C SER A 240 6.01 10.62 -20.11
N ARG A 241 5.52 9.40 -19.91
CA ARG A 241 5.34 8.50 -21.03
C ARG A 241 4.25 9.08 -21.92
N VAL A 242 4.65 9.65 -23.05
CA VAL A 242 3.68 10.01 -24.10
C VAL A 242 3.01 8.69 -24.49
N PRO A 243 1.67 8.58 -24.41
CA PRO A 243 0.98 7.43 -24.97
C PRO A 243 1.42 7.32 -26.42
N ALA A 244 1.86 6.13 -26.86
CA ALA A 244 2.12 5.91 -28.27
C ALA A 244 0.89 6.41 -29.04
N SER A 245 1.06 7.46 -29.84
CA SER A 245 -0.01 7.97 -30.67
C SER A 245 -0.37 6.87 -31.67
N GLY A 246 -1.60 6.35 -31.57
CA GLY A 246 -2.16 5.26 -32.36
C GLY A 246 -3.10 4.46 -31.45
N ASP A 247 -4.41 4.68 -31.42
CA ASP A 247 -5.30 4.87 -32.56
C ASP A 247 -6.25 6.07 -32.38
N LEU A 248 -6.06 7.07 -33.25
CA LEU A 248 -7.18 7.80 -33.83
C LEU A 248 -7.53 7.08 -35.14
N LEU A 249 -8.83 6.86 -35.36
CA LEU A 249 -9.59 6.33 -36.51
C LEU A 249 -10.43 5.12 -36.03
N LEU A 250 -11.75 5.04 -36.17
CA LEU A 250 -12.80 5.83 -36.80
C LEU A 250 -14.13 5.33 -36.17
N ILE A 251 -15.11 6.24 -36.05
CA ILE A 251 -16.58 6.07 -36.10
C ILE A 251 -17.13 4.69 -35.69
#